data_AF-A0A6A6GYI4-F1
#
_entry.id   AF-A0A6A6GYI4-F1
#
_cell.length_a   1.000
_cell.length_b   1.000
_cell.length_c   1.000
_cell.angle_alpha   90.00
_cell.angle_beta   90.00
_cell.angle_gamma   90.00
#
_symmetry.space_group_name_H-M   'P 1'
#
loop_
_entity.id
_entity.type
_entity.pdbx_description
1 polymer ?
#
loop_
_entity_poly.entity_id
_entity_poly.type
_entity_poly.pdbx_seq_one_letter_code
_entity_poly.pdbx_strand_id
1 'polypeptide(L)'
;MVCGYSVPYSRHSRTVFGLTHATIYAHPSRGGVIVLSPAYIADFTFLGLNPLNPPLQNFLAPSVRVEAKTPITYGLEAEDDFARRLLLLGAKWYDSEARFNILTEMENLGLWMAGENQRKPKDEIRVDSGWRLSEQPPPTMREKRRISIGWPSEGGGVWVAEYDTAWGGVDEEDNLEPPAEPGQEPAEWGLLSLAATMDERCKLLKDRFGAKFHADVREYKGYGFLNAWDWESNKHGEGEVGKLLSFEETVEAWRNSLYRIDAV
;
A
#
# COMPACT_ATOMS: atom_id res chain seq x y z
N MET A 1 22.17 -13.03 -15.34
CA MET A 1 22.07 -12.52 -13.96
C MET A 1 20.58 -12.39 -13.68
N VAL A 2 19.99 -13.43 -13.09
CA VAL A 2 18.54 -13.47 -12.80
C VAL A 2 18.36 -12.80 -11.44
N CYS A 3 17.82 -11.59 -11.44
CA CYS A 3 17.55 -10.82 -10.23
C CYS A 3 16.21 -11.30 -9.64
N GLY A 4 16.21 -12.50 -9.08
CA GLY A 4 15.12 -12.98 -8.22
C GLY A 4 15.47 -12.67 -6.78
N TYR A 5 15.16 -11.46 -6.32
CA TYR A 5 15.24 -11.11 -4.90
C TYR A 5 13.83 -10.91 -4.34
N SER A 6 13.23 -12.00 -3.89
CA SER A 6 12.23 -11.93 -2.81
C SER A 6 12.85 -12.55 -1.57
N VAL A 7 13.71 -11.78 -0.89
CA VAL A 7 14.13 -12.14 0.48
C VAL A 7 12.86 -12.15 1.34
N PRO A 8 12.62 -13.14 2.21
CA PRO A 8 11.41 -13.17 3.03
C PRO A 8 11.36 -11.90 3.89
N TYR A 9 10.38 -11.05 3.60
CA TYR A 9 10.15 -9.80 4.30
C TYR A 9 9.96 -10.09 5.80
N SER A 10 10.70 -9.36 6.63
CA SER A 10 10.67 -9.56 8.08
C SER A 10 9.49 -8.79 8.68
N ARG A 11 8.88 -9.34 9.75
CA ARG A 11 7.91 -8.73 10.69
C ARG A 11 8.21 -7.28 11.09
N HIS A 12 9.43 -6.85 10.83
CA HIS A 12 10.03 -5.64 11.30
C HIS A 12 10.20 -4.61 10.22
N SER A 13 9.88 -4.84 8.94
CA SER A 13 10.12 -3.83 7.92
C SER A 13 9.29 -2.57 8.18
N ARG A 14 9.92 -1.40 8.18
CA ARG A 14 9.26 -0.09 8.28
C ARG A 14 9.39 0.69 7.00
N THR A 15 10.62 0.81 6.48
CA THR A 15 10.91 1.51 5.23
C THR A 15 11.72 0.58 4.34
N VAL A 16 11.23 0.37 3.12
CA VAL A 16 11.91 -0.41 2.08
C VAL A 16 12.14 0.50 0.89
N PHE A 17 13.33 0.41 0.29
CA PHE A 17 13.69 1.22 -0.87
C PHE A 17 13.67 0.35 -2.13
N GLY A 18 12.80 0.71 -3.07
CA GLY A 18 12.85 0.22 -4.43
C GLY A 18 13.75 1.07 -5.31
N LEU A 19 13.80 0.75 -6.60
CA LEU A 19 14.59 1.51 -7.58
C LEU A 19 14.02 2.91 -7.85
N THR A 20 12.71 3.09 -7.72
CA THR A 20 12.01 4.32 -8.13
C THR A 20 11.36 5.07 -6.97
N HIS A 21 11.16 4.43 -5.83
CA HIS A 21 10.48 5.01 -4.68
C HIS A 21 10.78 4.26 -3.38
N ALA A 22 10.44 4.89 -2.26
CA ALA A 22 10.37 4.24 -0.96
C ALA A 22 8.96 3.74 -0.67
N THR A 23 8.85 2.66 0.10
CA THR A 23 7.59 2.11 0.61
C THR A 23 7.65 2.09 2.13
N ILE A 24 6.59 2.57 2.78
CA ILE A 24 6.46 2.58 4.23
C ILE A 24 5.38 1.59 4.66
N TYR A 25 5.71 0.74 5.63
CA TYR A 25 4.84 -0.29 6.18
C TYR A 25 4.41 0.07 7.60
N ALA A 26 3.22 -0.35 7.99
CA ALA A 26 2.79 -0.44 9.38
C ALA A 26 2.07 -1.77 9.63
N HIS A 27 2.23 -2.31 10.84
CA HIS A 27 1.71 -3.61 11.25
C HIS A 27 0.76 -3.45 12.43
N PRO A 28 -0.50 -3.05 12.18
CA PRO A 28 -1.43 -2.74 13.26
C PRO A 28 -1.76 -3.99 14.08
N SER A 29 -2.04 -3.78 15.37
CA SER A 29 -2.44 -4.83 16.32
C SER A 29 -3.73 -5.57 15.89
N ARG A 30 -4.54 -4.92 15.06
CA ARG A 30 -5.77 -5.46 14.47
C ARG A 30 -5.53 -6.45 13.31
N GLY A 31 -4.28 -6.60 12.88
CA GLY A 31 -3.89 -7.48 11.78
C GLY A 31 -3.87 -6.78 10.41
N GLY A 32 -3.44 -7.54 9.41
CA GLY A 32 -3.14 -7.04 8.08
C GLY A 32 -1.86 -6.21 8.03
N VAL A 33 -1.67 -5.52 6.91
CA VAL A 33 -0.55 -4.61 6.68
C VAL A 33 -1.04 -3.32 6.04
N ILE A 34 -0.56 -2.20 6.54
CA ILE A 34 -0.85 -0.88 5.96
C ILE A 34 0.39 -0.43 5.20
N VAL A 35 0.20 -0.10 3.93
CA VAL A 35 1.31 0.22 3.02
C VAL A 35 1.07 1.56 2.34
N LEU A 36 2.04 2.46 2.51
CA LEU A 36 2.15 3.68 1.71
C LEU A 36 3.22 3.47 0.65
N SER A 37 2.80 3.40 -0.60
CA SER A 37 3.69 3.28 -1.76
C SER A 37 3.10 4.04 -2.95
N PRO A 38 3.87 4.92 -3.61
CA PRO A 38 5.18 5.44 -3.22
C PRO A 38 5.07 6.41 -2.03
N ALA A 39 6.12 6.47 -1.20
CA ALA A 39 6.30 7.48 -0.16
C ALA A 39 7.31 8.54 -0.60
N TYR A 40 6.98 9.81 -0.38
CA TYR A 40 7.80 10.97 -0.73
C TYR A 40 8.22 11.77 0.52
N ILE A 41 9.10 12.76 0.34
CA ILE A 41 9.72 13.53 1.44
C ILE A 41 8.68 14.14 2.40
N ALA A 42 7.59 14.70 1.87
CA ALA A 42 6.51 15.26 2.69
C ALA A 42 5.83 14.19 3.58
N ASP A 43 5.75 12.93 3.14
CA ASP A 43 5.19 11.82 3.94
C ASP A 43 6.07 11.49 5.14
N PHE A 44 7.38 11.37 4.92
CA PHE A 44 8.34 11.16 6.01
C PHE A 44 8.23 12.28 7.05
N THR A 45 8.19 13.52 6.59
CA THR A 45 8.09 14.70 7.46
C THR A 45 6.78 14.70 8.25
N PHE A 46 5.66 14.38 7.61
CA PHE A 46 4.35 14.26 8.27
C PHE A 46 4.35 13.16 9.35
N LEU A 47 5.03 12.04 9.10
CA LEU A 47 5.15 10.94 10.06
C LEU A 47 6.18 11.22 11.17
N GLY A 48 6.92 12.34 11.10
CA GLY A 48 8.01 12.65 12.02
C GLY A 48 9.26 11.78 11.81
N LEU A 49 9.43 11.23 10.61
CA LEU A 49 10.57 10.42 10.21
C LEU A 49 11.66 11.28 9.55
N ASN A 50 12.92 10.92 9.74
CA ASN A 50 14.03 11.55 9.03
C ASN A 50 14.14 10.98 7.60
N PRO A 51 13.88 11.76 6.53
CA PRO A 51 13.95 11.26 5.17
C PRO A 51 15.36 10.85 4.72
N LEU A 52 16.41 11.38 5.37
CA LEU A 52 17.81 11.04 5.07
C LEU A 52 18.31 9.80 5.80
N ASN A 53 17.60 9.38 6.85
CA ASN A 53 17.91 8.18 7.62
C ASN A 53 16.62 7.60 8.22
N PRO A 54 15.69 7.11 7.40
CA PRO A 54 14.42 6.62 7.89
C PRO A 54 14.61 5.26 8.58
N PRO A 55 13.77 4.94 9.57
CA PRO A 55 13.80 3.65 10.22
C PRO A 55 13.53 2.53 9.21
N LEU A 56 14.49 1.62 9.07
CA LEU A 56 14.32 0.40 8.27
C LEU A 56 13.45 -0.61 9.03
N GLN A 57 13.50 -0.56 10.36
CA GLN A 57 12.77 -1.46 11.25
C GLN A 57 11.62 -0.77 12.00
N ASN A 58 10.53 -1.48 12.27
CA ASN A 58 9.34 -1.00 12.97
C ASN A 58 9.51 -1.08 14.50
N PHE A 59 8.51 -0.61 15.26
CA PHE A 59 8.58 -0.53 16.72
C PHE A 59 8.50 -1.90 17.41
N LEU A 60 8.17 -2.95 16.66
CA LEU A 60 8.10 -4.33 17.12
C LEU A 60 9.41 -5.08 16.89
N ALA A 61 10.37 -4.46 16.18
CA ALA A 61 11.68 -5.01 15.99
C ALA A 61 12.42 -5.13 17.33
N PRO A 62 13.04 -6.28 17.62
CA PRO A 62 13.87 -6.42 18.81
C PRO A 62 15.18 -5.64 18.63
N SER A 63 15.10 -4.31 18.74
CA SER A 63 16.27 -3.49 19.04
C SER A 63 16.50 -3.63 20.55
N VAL A 64 17.62 -4.28 20.91
CA VAL A 64 18.05 -4.65 22.27
C VAL A 64 17.47 -5.99 22.72
N ARG A 65 18.36 -6.96 22.99
CA ARG A 65 18.10 -8.10 23.88
C ARG A 65 17.68 -7.53 25.24
N VAL A 66 16.42 -7.20 25.41
CA VAL A 66 15.87 -7.03 26.73
C VAL A 66 15.56 -8.45 27.21
N GLU A 67 16.50 -9.02 27.96
CA GLU A 67 16.23 -10.13 28.86
C GLU A 67 15.17 -9.68 29.88
N ALA A 68 13.90 -9.59 29.48
CA ALA A 68 12.85 -9.28 30.45
C ALA A 68 11.49 -9.82 30.02
N LYS A 69 10.86 -10.46 31.00
CA LYS A 69 9.47 -10.90 31.09
C LYS A 69 8.48 -9.71 31.08
N THR A 70 8.67 -8.71 30.24
CA THR A 70 7.75 -7.58 30.08
C THR A 70 6.99 -7.73 28.77
N PRO A 71 5.64 -7.75 28.80
CA PRO A 71 4.84 -7.97 27.61
C PRO A 71 5.08 -6.85 26.58
N ILE A 72 5.06 -7.23 25.30
CA ILE A 72 5.35 -6.43 24.07
C ILE A 72 4.40 -5.21 23.89
N THR A 73 3.51 -4.97 24.85
CA THR A 73 2.40 -4.01 24.80
C THR A 73 2.81 -2.57 24.47
N TYR A 74 3.99 -2.10 24.92
CA TYR A 74 4.44 -0.73 24.64
C TYR A 74 4.79 -0.47 23.16
N GLY A 75 5.22 -1.50 22.42
CA GLY A 75 5.52 -1.36 20.98
C GLY A 75 4.27 -1.35 20.10
N LEU A 76 3.20 -2.03 20.54
CA LEU A 76 1.96 -2.18 19.77
C LEU A 76 1.14 -0.89 19.69
N GLU A 77 1.01 -0.15 20.80
CA GLU A 77 0.29 1.13 20.79
C GLU A 77 1.00 2.16 19.91
N ALA A 78 2.33 2.24 19.99
CA ALA A 78 3.12 3.11 19.12
C ALA A 78 3.01 2.70 17.63
N GLU A 79 2.92 1.40 17.35
CA GLU A 79 2.69 0.88 16.00
C GLU A 79 1.28 1.22 15.49
N ASP A 80 0.25 1.10 16.33
CA ASP A 80 -1.13 1.48 16.00
C ASP A 80 -1.26 2.98 15.74
N ASP A 81 -0.59 3.82 16.54
CA ASP A 81 -0.50 5.27 16.33
C ASP A 81 0.18 5.62 15.01
N PHE A 82 1.19 4.85 14.64
CA PHE A 82 1.87 5.01 13.36
C PHE A 82 0.97 4.55 12.20
N ALA A 83 0.34 3.38 12.32
CA ALA A 83 -0.64 2.85 11.37
C ALA A 83 -1.78 3.83 11.08
N ARG A 84 -2.33 4.45 12.14
CA ARG A 84 -3.34 5.51 12.04
C ARG A 84 -2.87 6.69 11.20
N ARG A 85 -1.67 7.21 11.49
CA ARG A 85 -1.10 8.34 10.75
C ARG A 85 -0.78 7.99 9.30
N LEU A 86 -0.38 6.74 9.03
CA LEU A 86 -0.12 6.27 7.68
C LEU A 86 -1.41 6.25 6.83
N LEU A 87 -2.56 5.87 7.40
CA LEU A 87 -3.86 5.95 6.72
C LEU A 87 -4.30 7.38 6.41
N LEU A 88 -3.86 8.37 7.20
CA LEU A 88 -4.09 9.80 6.91
C LEU A 88 -3.30 10.30 5.70
N LEU A 89 -2.31 9.53 5.23
CA LEU A 89 -1.55 9.82 4.01
C LEU A 89 -2.10 9.10 2.77
N GLY A 90 -3.23 8.40 2.89
CA GLY A 90 -3.81 7.63 1.79
C GLY A 90 -3.18 6.26 1.59
N ALA A 91 -2.48 5.73 2.61
CA ALA A 91 -1.99 4.35 2.60
C ALA A 91 -3.14 3.33 2.46
N LYS A 92 -2.85 2.18 1.86
CA LYS A 92 -3.81 1.08 1.69
C LYS A 92 -3.68 0.09 2.83
N TRP A 93 -4.81 -0.50 3.27
CA TRP A 93 -4.82 -1.55 4.29
C TRP A 93 -5.18 -2.88 3.62
N TYR A 94 -4.22 -3.79 3.60
CA TYR A 94 -4.39 -5.12 3.05
C TYR A 94 -4.57 -6.14 4.17
N ASP A 95 -5.42 -7.13 3.92
CA ASP A 95 -5.75 -8.17 4.90
C ASP A 95 -4.56 -9.03 5.29
N SER A 96 -3.56 -9.10 4.40
CA SER A 96 -2.30 -9.78 4.63
C SER A 96 -1.22 -9.21 3.72
N GLU A 97 0.04 -9.45 4.09
CA GLU A 97 1.19 -9.13 3.25
C GLU A 97 1.18 -9.93 1.94
N ALA A 98 0.68 -11.17 1.97
CA ALA A 98 0.51 -11.99 0.76
C ALA A 98 -0.42 -11.29 -0.24
N ARG A 99 -1.54 -10.73 0.22
CA ARG A 99 -2.47 -9.98 -0.62
C ARG A 99 -1.81 -8.76 -1.25
N PHE A 100 -1.09 -7.97 -0.44
CA PHE A 100 -0.32 -6.82 -0.94
C PHE A 100 0.67 -7.23 -2.04
N ASN A 101 1.43 -8.31 -1.82
CA ASN A 101 2.44 -8.78 -2.77
C ASN A 101 1.81 -9.24 -4.09
N ILE A 102 0.73 -10.04 -4.03
CA ILE A 102 0.00 -10.48 -5.23
C ILE A 102 -0.46 -9.26 -6.04
N LEU A 103 -1.08 -8.28 -5.38
CA LEU A 103 -1.59 -7.09 -6.06
C LEU A 103 -0.47 -6.23 -6.65
N THR A 104 0.66 -6.10 -5.95
CA THR A 104 1.83 -5.35 -6.42
C THR A 104 2.50 -6.05 -7.61
N GLU A 105 2.63 -7.37 -7.57
CA GLU A 105 3.14 -8.17 -8.71
C GLU A 105 2.21 -8.04 -9.92
N MET A 106 0.89 -8.09 -9.71
CA MET A 106 -0.10 -7.89 -10.77
C MET A 106 -0.04 -6.49 -11.40
N GLU A 107 0.12 -5.45 -10.57
CA GLU A 107 0.29 -4.06 -11.03
C GLU A 107 1.58 -3.92 -11.85
N ASN A 108 2.71 -4.43 -11.34
CA ASN A 108 4.01 -4.37 -12.02
C ASN A 108 4.04 -5.17 -13.34
N LEU A 109 3.29 -6.26 -13.43
CA LEU A 109 3.22 -7.12 -14.62
C LEU A 109 2.09 -6.74 -15.59
N GLY A 110 1.25 -5.75 -15.25
CA GLY A 110 0.15 -5.30 -16.13
C GLY A 110 -0.93 -6.35 -16.42
N LEU A 111 -1.12 -7.32 -15.53
CA LEU A 111 -1.83 -8.57 -15.83
C LEU A 111 -3.37 -8.48 -15.82
N TRP A 112 -3.97 -7.34 -15.43
CA TRP A 112 -5.43 -7.24 -15.29
C TRP A 112 -6.18 -6.94 -16.60
N MET A 113 -5.48 -6.41 -17.61
CA MET A 113 -6.05 -6.12 -18.94
C MET A 113 -5.81 -7.24 -19.96
N ALA A 114 -5.07 -8.31 -19.60
CA ALA A 114 -4.98 -9.53 -20.40
C ALA A 114 -6.30 -10.33 -20.44
N GLY A 115 -7.36 -9.82 -19.83
CA GLY A 115 -8.72 -10.33 -19.93
C GLY A 115 -9.38 -9.90 -21.23
N GLU A 116 -8.96 -10.48 -22.35
CA GLU A 116 -9.81 -10.97 -23.45
C GLU A 116 -8.98 -11.40 -24.68
N ASN A 117 -7.76 -10.85 -24.88
CA ASN A 117 -7.00 -11.05 -26.12
C ASN A 117 -5.56 -11.63 -26.01
N GLN A 118 -5.10 -12.11 -24.85
CA GLN A 118 -3.79 -12.81 -24.77
C GLN A 118 -3.88 -14.32 -24.51
N ARG A 119 -3.01 -15.04 -25.23
CA ARG A 119 -2.95 -16.51 -25.48
C ARG A 119 -2.61 -17.41 -24.28
N LYS A 120 -2.41 -16.89 -23.07
CA LYS A 120 -2.10 -17.73 -21.91
C LYS A 120 -3.30 -17.79 -20.96
N PRO A 121 -3.82 -18.99 -20.64
CA PRO A 121 -4.88 -19.14 -19.65
C PRO A 121 -4.45 -18.51 -18.32
N LYS A 122 -5.39 -17.87 -17.61
CA LYS A 122 -5.19 -17.39 -16.22
C LYS A 122 -4.57 -18.44 -15.29
N ASP A 123 -4.72 -19.71 -15.65
CA ASP A 123 -4.24 -20.89 -14.92
C ASP A 123 -2.74 -21.17 -15.07
N GLU A 124 -2.04 -20.53 -16.01
CA GLU A 124 -0.60 -20.72 -16.23
C GLU A 124 0.28 -19.59 -15.68
N ILE A 125 -0.31 -18.49 -15.22
CA ILE A 125 0.44 -17.37 -14.64
C ILE A 125 0.74 -17.70 -13.17
N ARG A 126 1.92 -18.24 -12.94
CA ARG A 126 2.53 -18.31 -11.61
C ARG A 126 3.20 -16.98 -11.34
N VAL A 127 2.73 -16.28 -10.32
CA VAL A 127 3.51 -15.20 -9.72
C VAL A 127 4.70 -15.81 -8.96
N ASP A 128 5.84 -15.10 -8.90
CA ASP A 128 7.07 -15.57 -8.25
C ASP A 128 6.84 -15.96 -6.77
N SER A 129 5.78 -15.40 -6.17
CA SER A 129 5.28 -15.73 -4.84
C SER A 129 4.67 -17.14 -4.69
N GLY A 130 4.57 -17.94 -5.78
CA GLY A 130 4.09 -19.32 -5.77
C GLY A 130 2.56 -19.47 -5.78
N TRP A 131 1.82 -18.35 -5.80
CA TRP A 131 0.36 -18.33 -5.80
C TRP A 131 -0.23 -18.48 -7.21
N ARG A 132 -1.38 -19.16 -7.30
CA ARG A 132 -2.17 -19.23 -8.52
C ARG A 132 -3.09 -18.02 -8.58
N LEU A 133 -2.91 -17.19 -9.60
CA LEU A 133 -3.71 -15.98 -9.80
C LEU A 133 -5.21 -16.27 -9.94
N SER A 134 -5.57 -17.39 -10.57
CA SER A 134 -6.96 -17.82 -10.73
C SER A 134 -7.66 -18.22 -9.43
N GLU A 135 -6.90 -18.48 -8.36
CA GLU A 135 -7.43 -18.81 -7.03
C GLU A 135 -7.54 -17.58 -6.12
N GLN A 136 -7.07 -16.42 -6.57
CA GLN A 136 -7.11 -15.19 -5.80
C GLN A 136 -8.35 -14.37 -6.18
N PRO A 137 -9.02 -13.76 -5.20
CA PRO A 137 -10.13 -12.85 -5.49
C PRO A 137 -9.62 -11.65 -6.29
N PRO A 138 -10.46 -11.08 -7.18
CA PRO A 138 -10.10 -9.88 -7.93
C PRO A 138 -9.75 -8.72 -6.97
N PRO A 139 -8.90 -7.74 -7.38
CA PRO A 139 -8.70 -6.51 -6.63
C PRO A 139 -10.04 -5.81 -6.40
N THR A 140 -10.31 -5.39 -5.17
CA THR A 140 -11.54 -4.68 -4.86
C THR A 140 -11.50 -3.25 -5.38
N MET A 141 -12.64 -2.57 -5.36
CA MET A 141 -12.70 -1.15 -5.74
C MET A 141 -11.75 -0.30 -4.91
N ARG A 142 -11.56 -0.60 -3.62
CA ARG A 142 -10.66 0.15 -2.74
C ARG A 142 -9.20 -0.12 -3.05
N GLU A 143 -8.85 -1.39 -3.26
CA GLU A 143 -7.49 -1.81 -3.62
C GLU A 143 -7.05 -1.21 -4.97
N LYS A 144 -8.01 -0.95 -5.86
CA LYS A 144 -7.79 -0.26 -7.14
C LYS A 144 -7.67 1.26 -7.02
N ARG A 145 -7.94 1.89 -5.87
CA ARG A 145 -7.81 3.35 -5.74
C ARG A 145 -6.43 3.78 -5.31
N ARG A 146 -5.89 4.76 -6.03
CA ARG A 146 -4.74 5.54 -5.58
C ARG A 146 -5.24 6.85 -5.00
N ILE A 147 -4.78 7.18 -3.80
CA ILE A 147 -5.09 8.46 -3.17
C ILE A 147 -3.79 9.23 -2.91
N SER A 148 -3.79 10.53 -3.19
CA SER A 148 -2.80 11.45 -2.67
C SER A 148 -3.46 12.52 -1.80
N ILE A 149 -2.80 12.84 -0.70
CA ILE A 149 -3.32 13.72 0.35
C ILE A 149 -2.36 14.87 0.60
N GLY A 150 -2.91 16.07 0.82
CA GLY A 150 -2.20 17.23 1.34
C GLY A 150 -2.87 17.78 2.59
N TRP A 151 -2.09 17.93 3.66
CA TRP A 151 -2.53 18.52 4.94
C TRP A 151 -1.98 19.93 5.07
N PRO A 152 -2.78 20.99 4.83
CA PRO A 152 -2.30 22.35 4.90
C PRO A 152 -1.90 22.69 6.35
N SER A 153 -0.80 23.43 6.51
CA SER A 153 -0.34 23.90 7.83
C SER A 153 -1.27 24.96 8.43
N GLU A 154 -2.01 25.67 7.58
CA GLU A 154 -2.98 26.71 7.95
C GLU A 154 -4.41 26.34 7.53
N GLY A 155 -5.40 26.83 8.30
CA GLY A 155 -6.81 26.71 7.94
C GLY A 155 -7.48 25.37 8.22
N GLY A 156 -6.72 24.33 8.58
CA GLY A 156 -7.25 22.99 8.83
C GLY A 156 -7.79 22.31 7.56
N GLY A 157 -8.34 21.10 7.73
CA GLY A 157 -8.88 20.30 6.63
C GLY A 157 -7.82 19.53 5.83
N VAL A 158 -8.21 19.02 4.67
CA VAL A 158 -7.41 18.11 3.86
C VAL A 158 -7.75 18.22 2.37
N TRP A 159 -6.73 18.21 1.52
CA TRP A 159 -6.87 18.07 0.06
C TRP A 159 -6.73 16.60 -0.32
N VAL A 160 -7.70 16.10 -1.08
CA VAL A 160 -7.75 14.69 -1.50
C VAL A 160 -7.86 14.60 -3.01
N ALA A 161 -6.91 13.92 -3.64
CA ALA A 161 -6.99 13.52 -5.04
C ALA A 161 -7.06 11.99 -5.11
N GLU A 162 -8.09 11.47 -5.78
CA GLU A 162 -8.38 10.04 -5.88
C GLU A 162 -8.51 9.64 -7.33
N TYR A 163 -7.84 8.54 -7.69
CA TYR A 163 -7.76 8.02 -9.05
C TYR A 163 -7.92 6.50 -9.04
N ASP A 164 -8.35 5.95 -10.18
CA ASP A 164 -8.10 4.54 -10.44
C ASP A 164 -6.59 4.33 -10.64
N THR A 165 -6.05 3.33 -9.96
CA THR A 165 -4.73 2.79 -10.29
C THR A 165 -4.82 2.34 -11.75
N ALA A 166 -3.94 2.85 -12.61
CA ALA A 166 -3.86 2.36 -13.98
C ALA A 166 -3.21 0.97 -13.96
N TRP A 167 -4.02 -0.08 -13.83
CA TRP A 167 -3.58 -1.48 -14.03
C TRP A 167 -3.40 -1.70 -15.54
N GLY A 168 -2.43 -1.01 -16.15
CA GLY A 168 -2.24 -0.99 -17.59
C GLY A 168 -1.92 -2.38 -18.16
N GLY A 169 -2.56 -2.74 -19.27
CA GLY A 169 -2.03 -3.75 -20.19
C GLY A 169 -1.12 -3.06 -21.19
N VAL A 170 -0.03 -3.72 -21.58
CA VAL A 170 0.72 -3.32 -22.77
C VAL A 170 -0.08 -3.82 -23.98
N ASP A 171 -0.77 -2.95 -24.69
CA ASP A 171 -1.24 -3.29 -26.04
C ASP A 171 -0.01 -3.35 -26.95
N GLU A 172 0.49 -4.57 -27.15
CA GLU A 172 1.46 -4.90 -28.18
C GLU A 172 0.76 -4.88 -29.53
N GLU A 173 0.59 -3.70 -30.12
CA GLU A 173 0.58 -3.41 -31.57
C GLU A 173 -0.06 -2.02 -31.78
N ASP A 174 0.81 -1.03 -32.01
CA ASP A 174 0.53 0.35 -32.43
C ASP A 174 0.07 1.41 -31.40
N ASN A 175 1.01 2.32 -31.08
CA ASN A 175 0.83 3.76 -30.77
C ASN A 175 0.06 4.22 -29.51
N LEU A 176 0.77 5.04 -28.72
CA LEU A 176 0.27 6.05 -27.77
C LEU A 176 -0.76 5.54 -26.77
N GLU A 177 -0.37 5.51 -25.49
CA GLU A 177 -1.31 5.44 -24.38
C GLU A 177 -2.52 6.35 -24.69
N PRO A 178 -3.75 5.81 -24.73
CA PRO A 178 -4.92 6.65 -24.96
C PRO A 178 -4.91 7.77 -23.92
N PRO A 179 -5.33 9.00 -24.29
CA PRO A 179 -5.33 10.13 -23.36
C PRO A 179 -6.10 9.72 -22.11
N ALA A 180 -5.47 9.89 -20.94
CA ALA A 180 -6.01 9.48 -19.65
C ALA A 180 -7.49 9.86 -19.54
N GLU A 181 -8.35 8.85 -19.39
CA GLU A 181 -9.77 9.09 -19.13
C GLU A 181 -9.94 9.84 -17.80
N PRO A 182 -11.01 10.64 -17.64
CA PRO A 182 -11.30 11.32 -16.38
C PRO A 182 -11.30 10.32 -15.20
N GLY A 183 -10.34 10.45 -14.29
CA GLY A 183 -10.17 9.57 -13.13
C GLY A 183 -9.01 8.57 -13.25
N GLN A 184 -8.30 8.51 -14.38
CA GLN A 184 -7.00 7.84 -14.48
C GLN A 184 -5.87 8.71 -13.95
N GLU A 185 -4.82 8.06 -13.45
CA GLU A 185 -3.63 8.74 -12.91
C GLU A 185 -2.99 9.68 -13.95
N PRO A 186 -2.79 10.97 -13.63
CA PRO A 186 -2.15 11.90 -14.55
C PRO A 186 -0.68 11.53 -14.78
N ALA A 187 -0.19 11.62 -16.02
CA ALA A 187 1.21 11.36 -16.38
C ALA A 187 2.23 12.18 -15.56
N GLU A 188 1.80 13.35 -15.05
CA GLU A 188 2.59 14.23 -14.20
C GLU A 188 2.63 13.81 -12.71
N TRP A 189 2.11 12.63 -12.33
CA TRP A 189 2.06 12.18 -10.93
C TRP A 189 3.40 12.25 -10.19
N GLY A 190 4.50 12.01 -10.92
CA GLY A 190 5.86 12.15 -10.41
C GLY A 190 6.18 13.54 -9.83
N LEU A 191 5.45 14.60 -10.20
CA LEU A 191 5.60 15.94 -9.61
C LEU A 191 5.33 15.96 -8.10
N LEU A 192 4.49 15.04 -7.59
CA LEU A 192 4.23 14.94 -6.15
C LEU A 192 5.49 14.56 -5.35
N SER A 193 6.47 13.92 -5.99
CA SER A 193 7.78 13.62 -5.38
C SER A 193 8.64 14.86 -5.13
N LEU A 194 8.36 15.96 -5.86
CA LEU A 194 9.11 17.21 -5.77
C LEU A 194 8.60 18.12 -4.65
N ALA A 195 7.41 17.86 -4.12
CA ALA A 195 6.90 18.60 -2.97
C ALA A 195 7.67 18.19 -1.71
N ALA A 196 8.44 19.12 -1.15
CA ALA A 196 9.19 18.93 0.09
C ALA A 196 8.28 19.07 1.32
N THR A 197 7.20 19.84 1.21
CA THR A 197 6.25 20.09 2.31
C THR A 197 4.82 19.70 1.96
N MET A 198 3.96 19.53 2.98
CA MET A 198 2.54 19.29 2.76
C MET A 198 1.83 20.49 2.12
N ASP A 199 2.27 21.72 2.39
CA ASP A 199 1.69 22.91 1.75
C ASP A 199 2.00 22.97 0.26
N GLU A 200 3.24 22.66 -0.13
CA GLU A 200 3.62 22.51 -1.54
C GLU A 200 2.81 21.40 -2.22
N ARG A 201 2.63 20.27 -1.52
CA ARG A 201 1.79 19.19 -2.03
C ARG A 201 0.33 19.61 -2.17
N CYS A 202 -0.24 20.33 -1.20
CA CYS A 202 -1.59 20.88 -1.28
C CYS A 202 -1.76 21.75 -2.54
N LYS A 203 -0.76 22.61 -2.80
CA LYS A 203 -0.76 23.47 -3.99
C LYS A 203 -0.76 22.65 -5.28
N LEU A 204 0.12 21.65 -5.39
CA LEU A 204 0.13 20.75 -6.55
C LEU A 204 -1.21 20.02 -6.72
N LEU A 205 -1.72 19.44 -5.63
CA LEU A 205 -2.98 18.68 -5.62
C LEU A 205 -4.15 19.54 -6.10
N LYS A 206 -4.26 20.77 -5.59
CA LYS A 206 -5.28 21.74 -5.98
C LYS A 206 -5.13 22.19 -7.44
N ASP A 207 -3.92 22.59 -7.83
CA ASP A 207 -3.70 23.30 -9.09
C ASP A 207 -3.59 22.35 -10.29
N ARG A 208 -3.17 21.09 -10.08
CA ARG A 208 -2.86 20.13 -11.17
C ARG A 208 -3.63 18.82 -11.12
N PHE A 209 -4.01 18.36 -9.93
CA PHE A 209 -4.58 17.03 -9.73
C PHE A 209 -6.07 17.07 -9.34
N GLY A 210 -6.77 18.18 -9.60
CA GLY A 210 -8.22 18.29 -9.38
C GLY A 210 -8.68 17.91 -7.97
N ALA A 211 -7.80 18.07 -6.97
CA ALA A 211 -8.07 17.62 -5.62
C ALA A 211 -9.27 18.35 -5.02
N LYS A 212 -10.04 17.64 -4.19
CA LYS A 212 -11.17 18.21 -3.45
C LYS A 212 -10.72 18.54 -2.04
N PHE A 213 -11.12 19.71 -1.56
CA PHE A 213 -10.92 20.10 -0.18
C PHE A 213 -12.05 19.55 0.69
N HIS A 214 -11.67 18.98 1.83
CA HIS A 214 -12.57 18.55 2.88
C HIS A 214 -12.21 19.30 4.17
N ALA A 215 -13.19 19.92 4.82
CA ALA A 215 -12.92 20.63 6.08
C ALA A 215 -12.56 19.67 7.21
N ASP A 216 -13.05 18.43 7.10
CA ASP A 216 -12.76 17.33 8.00
C ASP A 216 -12.55 16.04 7.18
N VAL A 217 -11.50 15.28 7.49
CA VAL A 217 -11.22 14.00 6.81
C VAL A 217 -12.37 13.01 6.91
N ARG A 218 -13.22 13.11 7.94
CA ARG A 218 -14.42 12.27 8.12
C ARG A 218 -15.51 12.54 7.06
N GLU A 219 -15.44 13.70 6.39
CA GLU A 219 -16.32 14.06 5.27
C GLU A 219 -15.91 13.37 3.97
N TYR A 220 -14.70 12.81 3.88
CA TYR A 220 -14.30 12.01 2.73
C TYR A 220 -15.20 10.78 2.60
N LYS A 221 -15.83 10.63 1.42
CA LYS A 221 -16.72 9.51 1.06
C LYS A 221 -16.24 8.77 -0.20
N GLY A 222 -14.95 8.90 -0.52
CA GLY A 222 -14.37 8.20 -1.66
C GLY A 222 -14.10 6.72 -1.37
N TYR A 223 -13.49 6.04 -2.35
CA TYR A 223 -13.37 4.58 -2.32
C TYR A 223 -12.06 4.08 -1.71
N GLY A 224 -11.02 4.89 -1.52
CA GLY A 224 -9.79 4.38 -0.90
C GLY A 224 -9.83 4.37 0.64
N PHE A 225 -8.70 4.01 1.26
CA PHE A 225 -8.57 3.70 2.70
C PHE A 225 -8.31 4.91 3.60
N LEU A 226 -8.58 6.14 3.12
CA LEU A 226 -8.35 7.34 3.91
C LEU A 226 -9.16 7.30 5.22
N ASN A 227 -8.45 7.43 6.33
CA ASN A 227 -9.01 7.35 7.69
C ASN A 227 -9.74 6.02 7.99
N ALA A 228 -9.28 4.91 7.42
CA ALA A 228 -9.92 3.59 7.59
C ALA A 228 -9.76 2.96 8.98
N TRP A 229 -9.02 3.59 9.90
CA TRP A 229 -8.85 3.07 11.26
C TRP A 229 -10.17 2.99 12.03
N ASP A 230 -11.03 3.99 11.87
CA ASP A 230 -12.27 4.11 12.64
C ASP A 230 -13.46 3.42 11.98
N TRP A 231 -13.25 2.72 10.87
CA TRP A 231 -14.28 1.95 10.20
C TRP A 231 -14.68 0.73 11.03
N GLU A 232 -15.98 0.43 11.02
CA GLU A 232 -16.55 -0.59 11.91
C GLU A 232 -16.03 -2.00 11.59
N SER A 233 -15.92 -2.37 10.32
CA SER A 233 -15.33 -3.66 9.87
C SER A 233 -13.93 -3.86 10.46
N ASN A 234 -13.08 -2.83 10.31
CA ASN A 234 -11.68 -2.91 10.70
C ASN A 234 -11.50 -2.98 12.23
N LYS A 235 -12.46 -2.47 13.02
CA LYS A 235 -12.45 -2.64 14.48
C LYS A 235 -12.66 -4.08 14.92
N HIS A 236 -13.36 -4.87 14.12
CA HIS A 236 -13.64 -6.29 14.40
C HIS A 236 -12.65 -7.25 13.73
N GLY A 237 -11.55 -6.73 13.16
CA GLY A 237 -10.55 -7.55 12.48
C GLY A 237 -11.01 -8.06 11.11
N GLU A 238 -12.03 -7.44 10.52
CA GLU A 238 -12.50 -7.72 9.17
C GLU A 238 -11.83 -6.75 8.21
N GLY A 239 -11.08 -7.31 7.26
CA GLY A 239 -10.46 -6.59 6.17
C GLY A 239 -11.40 -6.47 4.97
N GLU A 240 -10.83 -6.17 3.83
CA GLU A 240 -11.57 -5.87 2.60
C GLU A 240 -11.98 -7.13 1.84
N VAL A 241 -11.17 -8.20 1.91
CA VAL A 241 -11.34 -9.46 1.17
C VAL A 241 -11.59 -10.65 2.13
N GLY A 242 -11.18 -10.51 3.38
CA GLY A 242 -11.28 -11.51 4.42
C GLY A 242 -10.82 -10.98 5.78
N LYS A 243 -10.45 -11.88 6.68
CA LYS A 243 -9.97 -11.50 8.02
C LYS A 243 -8.61 -10.80 7.91
N LEU A 244 -8.43 -9.74 8.70
CA LEU A 244 -7.11 -9.14 8.94
C LEU A 244 -6.22 -10.16 9.66
N LEU A 245 -5.26 -10.72 8.94
CA LEU A 245 -4.38 -11.76 9.47
C LEU A 245 -3.26 -11.13 10.28
N SER A 246 -2.97 -11.69 11.45
CA SER A 246 -1.72 -11.42 12.15
C SER A 246 -0.53 -11.85 11.28
N PHE A 247 0.67 -11.38 11.64
CA PHE A 247 1.89 -11.79 10.96
C PHE A 247 2.11 -13.31 11.09
N GLU A 248 1.88 -13.88 12.28
CA GLU A 248 1.98 -15.31 12.52
C GLU A 248 1.03 -16.10 11.61
N GLU A 249 -0.23 -15.67 11.49
CA GLU A 249 -1.19 -16.26 10.56
C GLU A 249 -0.76 -16.10 9.10
N THR A 250 -0.15 -14.97 8.73
CA THR A 250 0.36 -14.71 7.37
C THR A 250 1.53 -15.64 7.01
N VAL A 251 2.50 -15.80 7.91
CA VAL A 251 3.64 -16.70 7.71
C VAL A 251 3.18 -18.15 7.65
N GLU A 252 2.25 -18.54 8.51
CA GLU A 252 1.70 -19.89 8.52
C GLU A 252 0.91 -20.18 7.24
N ALA A 253 0.10 -19.22 6.77
CA ALA A 253 -0.60 -19.33 5.48
C ALA A 253 0.38 -19.47 4.31
N TRP A 254 1.48 -18.69 4.31
CA TRP A 254 2.53 -18.76 3.29
C TRP A 254 3.31 -20.09 3.33
N ARG A 255 3.68 -20.59 4.51
CA ARG A 255 4.32 -21.90 4.64
C ARG A 255 3.42 -22.99 4.08
N ASN A 256 2.14 -22.97 4.46
CA ASN A 256 1.17 -23.96 4.00
C ASN A 256 0.91 -23.88 2.48
N SER A 257 1.04 -22.70 1.85
CA SER A 257 0.94 -22.60 0.39
C SER A 257 2.16 -23.17 -0.32
N LEU A 258 3.36 -22.99 0.21
CA LEU A 258 4.58 -23.61 -0.32
C LEU A 258 4.55 -25.14 -0.24
N TYR A 259 4.11 -25.72 0.89
CA TYR A 259 4.07 -27.18 1.05
C TYR A 259 3.00 -27.88 0.17
N ARG A 260 2.05 -27.13 -0.40
CA ARG A 260 1.12 -27.67 -1.41
C ARG A 260 1.75 -27.84 -2.79
N ILE A 261 2.90 -27.20 -3.04
CA ILE A 261 3.60 -27.26 -4.33
C ILE A 261 4.40 -28.57 -4.46
N ASP A 262 4.84 -29.16 -3.35
CA ASP A 262 5.66 -30.39 -3.34
C ASP A 262 4.85 -31.70 -3.28
N ALA A 263 3.52 -31.62 -3.24
CA ALA A 263 2.62 -32.77 -3.05
C ALA A 263 1.95 -33.28 -4.35
N VAL A 264 2.44 -32.90 -5.53
CA VAL A 264 1.92 -33.36 -6.85
C VAL A 264 3.04 -33.94 -7.71
#